data_AF-A0A3D5DBA5-F1
#
_entry.id   AF-A0A3D5DBA5-F1
#
_cell.length_a   1.000
_cell.length_b   1.000
_cell.length_c   1.000
_cell.angle_alpha   90.00
_cell.angle_beta   90.00
_cell.angle_gamma   90.00
#
_symmetry.space_group_name_H-M   'P 1'
#
loop_
_entity.id
_entity.type
_entity.pdbx_description
1 polymer ?
#
loop_
_entity_poly.entity_id
_entity_poly.type
_entity_poly.pdbx_seq_one_letter_code
_entity_poly.pdbx_strand_id
1 'polypeptide(L)'
;MSARKRVAPKGRTRKPRAFVYAAMVHAIVLVVLITSTNFASDSKQVVEPQVSIVKAKAIDQKTIDAEVRRLQEAEVKQRRDRERRRRDEEEKIANLKRERELLEKNKKEEKRRAAAVKKKIEQQEKELAERKKRDAEEKRRLADELKKIKEEQAKMEAKKAEEALRLALETEEKELASISQIQSDDAEIARYIEAVRIRVANAFIYPDLEGGLNCTLYVRMIPGGDVVEARVIESSGNESFDRQAENAVRRAAPL
;
A
#
# COMPACT_ATOMS: atom_id res chain seq x y z
N MET A 1 -40.13 53.06 -6.32
CA MET A 1 -40.86 52.73 -7.57
C MET A 1 -40.53 51.29 -7.94
N SER A 2 -41.57 50.49 -8.09
CA SER A 2 -41.56 49.04 -8.28
C SER A 2 -41.13 48.67 -9.71
N ALA A 3 -40.25 47.67 -9.87
CA ALA A 3 -40.07 46.99 -11.16
C ALA A 3 -39.84 45.49 -10.93
N ARG A 4 -40.91 44.73 -11.22
CA ARG A 4 -41.05 43.28 -11.04
C ARG A 4 -40.06 42.48 -11.91
N LYS A 5 -39.39 41.49 -11.28
CA LYS A 5 -38.71 40.34 -11.91
C LYS A 5 -39.66 39.64 -12.89
N ARG A 6 -39.26 39.52 -14.16
CA ARG A 6 -39.87 38.59 -15.12
C ARG A 6 -39.07 37.29 -15.13
N VAL A 7 -39.72 36.19 -14.79
CA VAL A 7 -39.19 34.82 -14.91
C VAL A 7 -39.65 34.25 -16.25
N ALA A 8 -38.72 33.89 -17.13
CA ALA A 8 -39.02 33.19 -18.39
C ALA A 8 -39.19 31.67 -18.13
N PRO A 9 -40.19 31.00 -18.74
CA PRO A 9 -40.42 29.57 -18.54
C PRO A 9 -39.48 28.68 -19.36
N LYS A 10 -39.02 27.61 -18.72
CA LYS A 10 -38.13 26.54 -19.23
C LYS A 10 -38.58 25.95 -20.56
N GLY A 11 -37.62 25.80 -21.48
CA GLY A 11 -37.77 25.11 -22.76
C GLY A 11 -38.29 23.68 -22.62
N ARG A 12 -39.37 23.39 -23.37
CA ARG A 12 -40.02 22.08 -23.45
C ARG A 12 -39.24 21.23 -24.47
N THR A 13 -38.49 20.24 -23.98
CA THR A 13 -37.76 19.29 -24.83
C THR A 13 -38.75 18.41 -25.60
N ARG A 14 -38.83 18.61 -26.93
CA ARG A 14 -39.55 17.70 -27.84
C ARG A 14 -38.87 16.33 -27.77
N LYS A 15 -39.55 15.32 -27.20
CA LYS A 15 -39.11 13.91 -27.27
C LYS A 15 -39.65 13.31 -28.58
N PRO A 16 -38.88 13.23 -29.69
CA PRO A 16 -39.39 12.78 -30.99
C PRO A 16 -39.92 11.35 -30.96
N ARG A 17 -39.41 10.53 -30.04
CA ARG A 17 -39.82 9.13 -29.84
C ARG A 17 -41.31 8.99 -29.47
N ALA A 18 -41.87 9.92 -28.69
CA ALA A 18 -43.28 9.87 -28.31
C ALA A 18 -44.23 10.12 -29.49
N PHE A 19 -43.83 10.96 -30.44
CA PHE A 19 -44.59 11.23 -31.66
C PHE A 19 -44.57 10.03 -32.62
N VAL A 20 -43.43 9.33 -32.72
CA VAL A 20 -43.29 8.11 -33.53
C VAL A 20 -44.17 6.98 -33.00
N TYR A 21 -44.17 6.74 -31.67
CA TYR A 21 -45.04 5.72 -31.09
C TYR A 21 -46.53 6.04 -31.26
N ALA A 22 -46.93 7.31 -31.12
CA ALA A 22 -48.30 7.74 -31.36
C ALA A 22 -48.71 7.50 -32.83
N ALA A 23 -47.88 7.88 -33.81
CA ALA A 23 -48.16 7.66 -35.22
C ALA A 23 -48.29 6.17 -35.58
N MET A 24 -47.46 5.31 -34.97
CA MET A 24 -47.50 3.86 -35.20
C MET A 24 -48.79 3.22 -34.69
N VAL A 25 -49.28 3.65 -33.51
CA VAL A 25 -50.56 3.16 -32.97
C VAL A 25 -51.73 3.57 -33.85
N HIS A 26 -51.76 4.81 -34.35
CA HIS A 26 -52.84 5.27 -35.24
C HIS A 26 -52.83 4.55 -36.59
N ALA A 27 -51.65 4.23 -37.14
CA ALA A 27 -51.54 3.43 -38.36
C ALA A 27 -52.11 2.01 -38.19
N ILE A 28 -51.87 1.37 -37.04
CA ILE A 28 -52.41 0.04 -36.74
C ILE A 28 -53.94 0.09 -36.63
N VAL A 29 -54.51 1.10 -35.97
CA VAL A 29 -55.97 1.27 -35.85
C VAL A 29 -56.64 1.48 -37.21
N LEU A 30 -56.02 2.25 -38.11
CA LEU A 30 -56.53 2.45 -39.48
C LEU A 30 -56.53 1.15 -40.29
N VAL A 31 -55.49 0.33 -40.17
CA VAL A 31 -55.42 -0.98 -40.84
C VAL A 31 -56.53 -1.92 -40.35
N VAL A 32 -56.79 -1.96 -39.03
CA VAL A 32 -57.86 -2.78 -38.45
C VAL A 32 -59.25 -2.30 -38.89
N LEU A 33 -59.46 -0.98 -39.05
CA LEU A 33 -60.72 -0.44 -39.54
C LEU A 33 -60.99 -0.79 -41.01
N ILE A 34 -59.95 -0.78 -41.85
CA ILE A 34 -60.08 -1.15 -43.27
C ILE A 34 -60.41 -2.64 -43.41
N THR A 35 -59.81 -3.52 -42.61
CA THR A 35 -60.03 -4.97 -42.71
C THR A 35 -61.36 -5.45 -42.12
N SER A 36 -62.02 -4.63 -41.28
CA SER A 36 -63.28 -5.01 -40.62
C SER A 36 -64.54 -4.72 -41.44
N THR A 37 -64.43 -4.12 -42.63
CA THR A 37 -65.59 -3.77 -43.48
C THR A 37 -65.76 -4.75 -44.63
N ASN A 38 -66.02 -6.02 -44.32
CA ASN A 38 -66.56 -6.94 -45.32
C ASN A 38 -67.53 -7.94 -44.69
N PHE A 39 -68.72 -7.45 -44.36
CA PHE A 39 -69.86 -8.27 -43.95
C PHE A 39 -70.83 -8.36 -45.14
N ALA A 40 -70.51 -9.24 -46.08
CA ALA A 40 -71.44 -9.64 -47.13
C ALA A 40 -72.35 -10.74 -46.57
N SER A 41 -73.60 -10.36 -46.28
CA SER A 41 -74.70 -11.25 -45.97
C SER A 41 -75.02 -12.11 -47.20
N ASP A 42 -74.83 -13.43 -47.11
CA ASP A 42 -75.36 -14.35 -48.11
C ASP A 42 -76.60 -15.07 -47.56
N SER A 43 -77.71 -14.75 -48.22
CA SER A 43 -79.08 -15.09 -47.88
C SER A 43 -79.34 -16.54 -48.26
N LYS A 44 -79.61 -17.38 -47.27
CA LYS A 44 -80.00 -18.77 -47.46
C LYS A 44 -81.41 -18.83 -48.07
N GLN A 45 -81.50 -18.95 -49.39
CA GLN A 45 -82.75 -19.24 -50.09
C GLN A 45 -83.30 -20.61 -49.67
N VAL A 46 -84.53 -20.60 -49.18
CA VAL A 46 -85.38 -21.76 -48.92
C VAL A 46 -85.86 -22.28 -50.28
N VAL A 47 -85.38 -23.45 -50.69
CA VAL A 47 -85.89 -24.19 -51.86
C VAL A 47 -86.91 -25.22 -51.36
N GLU A 48 -88.11 -25.12 -51.91
CA GLU A 48 -89.28 -25.97 -51.66
C GLU A 48 -89.00 -27.47 -51.87
N PRO A 49 -89.68 -28.39 -51.15
CA PRO A 49 -89.55 -29.81 -51.36
C PRO A 49 -90.38 -30.23 -52.59
N GLN A 50 -89.75 -30.24 -53.77
CA GLN A 50 -90.30 -30.94 -54.93
C GLN A 50 -90.10 -32.44 -54.72
N VAL A 51 -91.17 -33.11 -54.29
CA VAL A 51 -91.28 -34.57 -54.19
C VAL A 51 -90.95 -35.22 -55.54
N SER A 52 -89.75 -35.79 -55.63
CA SER A 52 -89.33 -36.69 -56.69
C SER A 52 -90.14 -37.98 -56.60
N ILE A 53 -91.16 -38.07 -57.44
CA ILE A 53 -91.84 -39.31 -57.81
C ILE A 53 -90.75 -40.33 -58.15
N VAL A 54 -90.71 -41.43 -57.40
CA VAL A 54 -89.81 -42.56 -57.59
C VAL A 54 -90.03 -43.13 -58.99
N LYS A 55 -89.30 -42.60 -59.96
CA LYS A 55 -89.04 -43.25 -61.24
C LYS A 55 -88.04 -44.35 -60.94
N ALA A 56 -88.55 -45.52 -60.51
CA ALA A 56 -87.77 -46.75 -60.49
C ALA A 56 -87.43 -47.12 -61.94
N LYS A 57 -86.36 -46.51 -62.44
CA LYS A 57 -85.61 -47.03 -63.57
C LYS A 57 -85.04 -48.36 -63.08
N ALA A 58 -85.34 -49.47 -63.75
CA ALA A 58 -84.64 -50.71 -63.51
C ALA A 58 -83.17 -50.46 -63.86
N ILE A 59 -82.37 -50.20 -62.83
CA ILE A 59 -80.93 -50.01 -62.95
C ILE A 59 -80.33 -51.42 -62.89
N ASP A 60 -79.56 -51.77 -63.92
CA ASP A 60 -78.88 -53.04 -64.04
C ASP A 60 -77.96 -53.28 -62.82
N GLN A 61 -78.16 -54.40 -62.13
CA GLN A 61 -77.50 -54.79 -60.89
C GLN A 61 -75.95 -54.68 -61.00
N LYS A 62 -75.40 -54.94 -62.20
CA LYS A 62 -73.97 -54.81 -62.49
C LYS A 62 -73.42 -53.38 -62.38
N THR A 63 -74.23 -52.36 -62.64
CA THR A 63 -73.80 -50.95 -62.56
C THR A 63 -73.77 -50.41 -61.13
N ILE A 64 -74.65 -50.91 -60.26
CA ILE A 64 -74.65 -50.62 -58.82
C ILE A 64 -73.43 -51.27 -58.16
N ASP A 65 -73.14 -52.53 -58.47
CA ASP A 65 -71.97 -53.24 -57.91
C ASP A 65 -70.64 -52.59 -58.33
N ALA A 66 -70.55 -52.07 -59.56
CA ALA A 66 -69.38 -51.34 -60.05
C ALA A 66 -69.19 -50.01 -59.30
N GLU A 67 -70.28 -49.27 -59.05
CA GLU A 67 -70.21 -47.99 -58.32
C GLU A 67 -69.93 -48.21 -56.83
N VAL A 68 -70.50 -49.24 -56.21
CA VAL A 68 -70.19 -49.62 -54.82
C VAL A 68 -68.72 -50.00 -54.66
N ARG A 69 -68.15 -50.78 -55.60
CA ARG A 69 -66.70 -51.09 -55.60
C ARG A 69 -65.84 -49.83 -55.76
N ARG A 70 -66.23 -48.91 -56.65
CA ARG A 70 -65.53 -47.63 -56.84
C ARG A 70 -65.58 -46.75 -55.58
N LEU A 71 -66.71 -46.69 -54.90
CA LEU A 71 -66.87 -45.96 -53.64
C LEU A 71 -66.06 -46.61 -52.51
N GLN A 72 -66.04 -47.94 -52.40
CA GLN A 72 -65.22 -48.67 -51.44
C GLN A 72 -63.72 -48.45 -51.67
N GLU A 73 -63.25 -48.53 -52.92
CA GLU A 73 -61.85 -48.24 -53.27
C GLU A 73 -61.47 -46.78 -52.98
N ALA A 74 -62.36 -45.83 -53.29
CA ALA A 74 -62.17 -44.42 -52.98
C ALA A 74 -62.13 -44.15 -51.47
N GLU A 75 -63.00 -44.80 -50.68
CA GLU A 75 -63.01 -44.69 -49.23
C GLU A 75 -61.75 -45.29 -48.59
N VAL A 76 -61.30 -46.47 -49.05
CA VAL A 76 -60.05 -47.09 -48.61
C VAL A 76 -58.85 -46.18 -48.93
N LYS A 77 -58.81 -45.59 -50.12
CA LYS A 77 -57.77 -44.63 -50.51
C LYS A 77 -57.81 -43.37 -49.65
N GLN A 78 -58.99 -42.78 -49.42
CA GLN A 78 -59.16 -41.59 -48.59
C GLN A 78 -58.82 -41.87 -47.12
N ARG A 79 -59.10 -43.07 -46.61
CA ARG A 79 -58.71 -43.50 -45.26
C ARG A 79 -57.19 -43.66 -45.14
N ARG A 80 -56.53 -44.30 -46.12
CA ARG A 80 -55.07 -44.43 -46.18
C ARG A 80 -54.38 -43.06 -46.27
N ASP A 81 -54.89 -42.15 -47.08
CA ASP A 81 -54.34 -40.80 -47.22
C ASP A 81 -54.51 -39.97 -45.93
N ARG A 82 -55.68 -40.08 -45.26
CA ARG A 82 -55.90 -39.44 -43.94
C ARG A 82 -54.98 -40.01 -42.86
N GLU A 83 -54.81 -41.32 -42.82
CA GLU A 83 -53.92 -41.97 -41.86
C GLU A 83 -52.45 -41.59 -42.12
N ARG A 84 -52.03 -41.53 -43.38
CA ARG A 84 -50.69 -41.05 -43.77
C ARG A 84 -50.48 -39.60 -43.35
N ARG A 85 -51.41 -38.70 -43.66
CA ARG A 85 -51.33 -37.28 -43.23
C ARG A 85 -51.24 -37.14 -41.71
N ARG A 86 -52.05 -37.91 -40.98
CA ARG A 86 -52.02 -37.91 -39.51
C ARG A 86 -50.66 -38.40 -38.97
N ARG A 87 -50.10 -39.47 -39.54
CA ARG A 87 -48.75 -39.95 -39.16
C ARG A 87 -47.66 -38.91 -39.48
N ASP A 88 -47.72 -38.29 -40.66
CA ASP A 88 -46.77 -37.23 -41.05
C ASP A 88 -46.89 -35.99 -40.14
N GLU A 89 -48.10 -35.62 -39.71
CA GLU A 89 -48.34 -34.52 -38.76
C GLU A 89 -47.86 -34.87 -37.35
N GLU A 90 -48.16 -36.09 -36.85
CA GLU A 90 -47.67 -36.59 -35.56
C GLU A 90 -46.13 -36.64 -35.53
N GLU A 91 -45.49 -37.07 -36.62
CA GLU A 91 -44.03 -37.09 -36.76
C GLU A 91 -43.44 -35.67 -36.77
N LYS A 92 -44.05 -34.73 -37.51
CA LYS A 92 -43.62 -33.32 -37.51
C LYS A 92 -43.73 -32.70 -36.12
N ILE A 93 -44.82 -32.94 -35.41
CA ILE A 93 -45.01 -32.43 -34.04
C ILE A 93 -43.97 -33.06 -33.09
N ALA A 94 -43.70 -34.37 -33.21
CA ALA A 94 -42.68 -35.04 -32.41
C ALA A 94 -41.27 -34.48 -32.69
N ASN A 95 -40.93 -34.24 -33.95
CA ASN A 95 -39.63 -33.67 -34.33
C ASN A 95 -39.48 -32.22 -33.86
N LEU A 96 -40.50 -31.36 -34.03
CA LEU A 96 -40.50 -30.00 -33.50
C LEU A 96 -40.37 -29.95 -31.98
N LYS A 97 -41.01 -30.90 -31.27
CA LYS A 97 -40.88 -31.01 -29.81
C LYS A 97 -39.45 -31.39 -29.40
N ARG A 98 -38.85 -32.38 -30.07
CA ARG A 98 -37.44 -32.78 -29.82
C ARG A 98 -36.47 -31.66 -30.11
N GLU A 99 -36.66 -30.93 -31.22
CA GLU A 99 -35.82 -29.78 -31.57
C GLU A 99 -35.91 -28.67 -30.52
N ARG A 100 -37.14 -28.35 -30.06
CA ARG A 100 -37.36 -27.37 -29.00
C ARG A 100 -36.71 -27.79 -27.68
N GLU A 101 -36.84 -29.06 -27.29
CA GLU A 101 -36.21 -29.60 -26.08
C GLU A 101 -34.68 -29.55 -26.16
N LEU A 102 -34.10 -29.88 -27.32
CA LEU A 102 -32.66 -29.79 -27.54
C LEU A 102 -32.17 -28.34 -27.50
N LEU A 103 -32.89 -27.41 -28.13
CA LEU A 103 -32.57 -25.99 -28.12
C LEU A 103 -32.63 -25.41 -26.70
N GLU A 104 -33.65 -25.75 -25.91
CA GLU A 104 -33.76 -25.32 -24.51
C GLU A 104 -32.67 -25.93 -23.63
N LYS A 105 -32.32 -27.21 -23.85
CA LYS A 105 -31.20 -27.86 -23.15
C LYS A 105 -29.87 -27.16 -23.47
N ASN A 106 -29.61 -26.88 -24.74
CA ASN A 106 -28.39 -26.19 -25.18
C ASN A 106 -28.33 -24.76 -24.62
N LYS A 107 -29.42 -23.99 -24.66
CA LYS A 107 -29.49 -22.64 -24.05
C LYS A 107 -29.25 -22.68 -22.54
N LYS A 108 -29.81 -23.66 -21.83
CA LYS A 108 -29.60 -23.83 -20.39
C LYS A 108 -28.14 -24.18 -20.09
N GLU A 109 -27.54 -25.05 -20.87
CA GLU A 109 -26.13 -25.42 -20.73
C GLU A 109 -25.20 -24.24 -21.02
N GLU A 110 -25.43 -23.50 -22.10
CA GLU A 110 -24.66 -22.30 -22.46
C GLU A 110 -24.77 -21.24 -21.35
N LYS A 111 -25.97 -20.97 -20.82
CA LYS A 111 -26.16 -20.07 -19.67
C LYS A 111 -25.40 -20.55 -18.43
N ARG A 112 -25.39 -21.86 -18.14
CA ARG A 112 -24.62 -22.43 -17.02
C ARG A 112 -23.12 -22.28 -17.23
N ARG A 113 -22.62 -22.53 -18.44
CA ARG A 113 -21.20 -22.36 -18.80
C ARG A 113 -20.79 -20.89 -18.70
N ALA A 114 -21.58 -19.97 -19.25
CA ALA A 114 -21.32 -18.53 -19.16
C ALA A 114 -21.33 -18.03 -17.70
N ALA A 115 -22.28 -18.49 -16.87
CA ALA A 115 -22.32 -18.14 -15.45
C ALA A 115 -21.10 -18.70 -14.68
N ALA A 116 -20.68 -19.94 -14.98
CA ALA A 116 -19.49 -20.54 -14.38
C ALA A 116 -18.20 -19.80 -14.75
N VAL A 117 -18.04 -19.42 -16.02
CA VAL A 117 -16.91 -18.61 -16.49
C VAL A 117 -16.90 -17.25 -15.82
N LYS A 118 -18.05 -16.55 -15.77
CA LYS A 118 -18.15 -15.24 -15.10
C LYS A 118 -17.78 -15.34 -13.62
N LYS A 119 -18.25 -16.37 -12.90
CA LYS A 119 -17.90 -16.59 -11.50
C LYS A 119 -16.41 -16.87 -11.31
N LYS A 120 -15.79 -17.62 -12.23
CA LYS A 120 -14.35 -17.92 -12.18
C LYS A 120 -13.50 -16.65 -12.40
N ILE A 121 -13.88 -15.82 -13.37
CA ILE A 121 -13.21 -14.53 -13.63
C ILE A 121 -13.34 -13.61 -12.41
N GLU A 122 -14.55 -13.45 -11.86
CA GLU A 122 -14.77 -12.59 -10.67
C GLU A 122 -13.96 -13.09 -9.45
N GLN A 123 -13.87 -14.40 -9.26
CA GLN A 123 -13.06 -14.97 -8.18
C GLN A 123 -11.56 -14.76 -8.39
N GLN A 124 -11.07 -14.92 -9.62
CA GLN A 124 -9.67 -14.64 -9.97
C GLN A 124 -9.32 -13.15 -9.82
N GLU A 125 -10.22 -12.23 -10.19
CA GLU A 125 -10.04 -10.80 -10.00
C GLU A 125 -10.00 -10.42 -8.51
N LYS A 126 -10.88 -11.00 -7.69
CA LYS A 126 -10.86 -10.80 -6.23
C LYS A 126 -9.57 -11.32 -5.61
N GLU A 127 -9.13 -12.52 -5.97
CA GLU A 127 -7.89 -13.10 -5.46
C GLU A 127 -6.66 -12.29 -5.87
N LEU A 128 -6.60 -11.83 -7.13
CA LEU A 128 -5.53 -10.96 -7.61
C LEU A 128 -5.53 -9.60 -6.89
N ALA A 129 -6.71 -9.01 -6.67
CA ALA A 129 -6.83 -7.75 -5.93
C ALA A 129 -6.40 -7.91 -4.46
N GLU A 130 -6.79 -9.01 -3.81
CA GLU A 130 -6.38 -9.30 -2.43
C GLU A 130 -4.87 -9.56 -2.34
N ARG A 131 -4.30 -10.32 -3.27
CA ARG A 131 -2.85 -10.54 -3.34
C ARG A 131 -2.10 -9.23 -3.54
N LYS A 132 -2.53 -8.37 -4.46
CA LYS A 132 -1.92 -7.04 -4.66
C LYS A 132 -1.99 -6.16 -3.40
N LYS A 133 -3.09 -6.23 -2.64
CA LYS A 133 -3.21 -5.51 -1.36
C LYS A 133 -2.24 -6.05 -0.32
N ARG A 134 -2.14 -7.38 -0.17
CA ARG A 134 -1.19 -8.03 0.74
C ARG A 134 0.26 -7.69 0.39
N ASP A 135 0.64 -7.82 -0.88
CA ASP A 135 1.99 -7.50 -1.35
C ASP A 135 2.32 -6.01 -1.13
N ALA A 136 1.35 -5.10 -1.32
CA ALA A 136 1.55 -3.67 -1.07
C ALA A 136 1.67 -3.34 0.42
N GLU A 137 0.91 -4.02 1.28
CA GLU A 137 1.00 -3.87 2.74
C GLU A 137 2.33 -4.42 3.26
N GLU A 138 2.76 -5.60 2.81
CA GLU A 138 4.04 -6.19 3.17
C GLU A 138 5.21 -5.30 2.74
N LYS A 139 5.19 -4.76 1.51
CA LYS A 139 6.20 -3.80 1.06
C LYS A 139 6.23 -2.53 1.91
N ARG A 140 5.08 -2.03 2.36
CA ARG A 140 5.02 -0.87 3.27
C ARG A 140 5.61 -1.22 4.64
N ARG A 141 5.25 -2.38 5.20
CA ARG A 141 5.80 -2.85 6.49
C ARG A 141 7.33 -3.00 6.42
N LEU A 142 7.85 -3.64 5.38
CA LEU A 142 9.29 -3.80 5.17
C LEU A 142 10.00 -2.45 4.97
N ALA A 143 9.39 -1.51 4.25
CA ALA A 143 9.95 -0.17 4.06
C ALA A 143 9.97 0.63 5.38
N ASP A 144 8.91 0.54 6.18
CA ASP A 144 8.83 1.21 7.49
C ASP A 144 9.80 0.60 8.49
N GLU A 145 9.96 -0.72 8.51
CA GLU A 145 10.92 -1.43 9.34
C GLU A 145 12.36 -1.07 8.96
N LEU A 146 12.68 -1.07 7.66
CA LEU A 146 13.99 -0.65 7.18
C LEU A 146 14.28 0.83 7.53
N LYS A 147 13.27 1.69 7.47
CA LYS A 147 13.41 3.10 7.86
C LYS A 147 13.68 3.23 9.36
N LYS A 148 12.98 2.48 10.21
CA LYS A 148 13.21 2.45 11.66
C LYS A 148 14.60 1.96 12.01
N ILE A 149 15.05 0.85 11.40
CA ILE A 149 16.40 0.31 11.60
C ILE A 149 17.46 1.35 11.20
N LYS A 150 17.31 2.00 10.05
CA LYS A 150 18.24 3.06 9.61
C LYS A 150 18.24 4.27 10.56
N GLU A 151 17.08 4.69 11.03
CA GLU A 151 16.97 5.80 11.98
C GLU A 151 17.59 5.47 13.34
N GLU A 152 17.40 4.24 13.83
CA GLU A 152 18.01 3.76 15.07
C GLU A 152 19.53 3.62 14.94
N GLN A 153 20.02 3.08 13.82
CA GLN A 153 21.46 3.03 13.52
C GLN A 153 22.07 4.43 13.46
N ALA A 154 21.43 5.37 12.76
CA ALA A 154 21.90 6.75 12.68
C ALA A 154 21.91 7.44 14.07
N LYS A 155 20.89 7.19 14.90
CA LYS A 155 20.86 7.70 16.29
C LYS A 155 21.95 7.09 17.16
N MET A 156 22.21 5.79 17.03
CA MET A 156 23.28 5.10 17.76
C MET A 156 24.65 5.61 17.33
N GLU A 157 24.88 5.80 16.03
CA GLU A 157 26.13 6.35 15.50
C GLU A 157 26.34 7.80 15.94
N ALA A 158 25.30 8.64 15.87
CA ALA A 158 25.37 10.02 16.35
C ALA A 158 25.69 10.09 17.86
N LYS A 159 25.06 9.24 18.68
CA LYS A 159 25.36 9.16 20.12
C LYS A 159 26.80 8.73 20.39
N LYS A 160 27.31 7.74 19.66
CA LYS A 160 28.70 7.29 19.80
C LYS A 160 29.69 8.38 19.39
N ALA A 161 29.40 9.11 18.31
CA ALA A 161 30.23 10.23 17.87
C ALA A 161 30.22 11.38 18.89
N GLU A 162 29.06 11.71 19.45
CA GLU A 162 28.92 12.72 20.50
C GLU A 162 29.65 12.33 21.78
N GLU A 163 29.53 11.07 22.22
CA GLU A 163 30.23 10.55 23.39
C GLU A 163 31.75 10.52 23.18
N ALA A 164 32.22 10.11 22.01
CA ALA A 164 33.64 10.13 21.66
C ALA A 164 34.19 11.55 21.63
N LEU A 165 33.44 12.52 21.07
CA LEU A 165 33.82 13.93 21.09
C LEU A 165 33.86 14.48 22.51
N ARG A 166 32.86 14.16 23.35
CA ARG A 166 32.82 14.60 24.74
C ARG A 166 34.01 14.05 25.53
N LEU A 167 34.35 12.77 25.34
CA LEU A 167 35.49 12.16 25.99
C LEU A 167 36.80 12.81 25.53
N ALA A 168 36.96 13.07 24.23
CA ALA A 168 38.15 13.73 23.69
C ALA A 168 38.34 15.15 24.27
N LEU A 169 37.26 15.93 24.35
CA LEU A 169 37.30 17.27 24.96
C LEU A 169 37.60 17.20 26.45
N GLU A 170 37.01 16.25 27.18
CA GLU A 170 37.28 16.07 28.62
C GLU A 170 38.73 15.65 28.87
N THR A 171 39.31 14.80 28.01
CA THR A 171 40.73 14.42 28.11
C THR A 171 41.65 15.60 27.81
N GLU A 172 41.36 16.39 26.78
CA GLU A 172 42.13 17.58 26.42
C GLU A 172 42.08 18.63 27.52
N GLU A 173 40.90 18.89 28.11
CA GLU A 173 40.74 19.82 29.22
C GLU A 173 41.53 19.37 30.46
N LYS A 174 41.51 18.08 30.78
CA LYS A 174 42.30 17.53 31.89
C LYS A 174 43.80 17.64 31.66
N GLU A 175 44.26 17.37 30.44
CA GLU A 175 45.66 17.52 30.06
C GLU A 175 46.11 18.98 30.18
N LEU A 176 45.34 19.93 29.62
CA LEU A 176 45.62 21.36 29.74
C LEU A 176 45.60 21.84 31.19
N ALA A 177 44.63 21.39 32.00
CA ALA A 177 44.59 21.70 33.42
C ALA A 177 45.81 21.16 34.16
N SER A 178 46.25 19.94 33.86
CA SER A 178 47.47 19.35 34.46
C SER A 178 48.72 20.12 34.07
N ILE A 179 48.85 20.53 32.80
CA ILE A 179 49.99 21.32 32.32
C ILE A 179 50.01 22.69 33.00
N SER A 180 48.85 23.35 33.09
CA SER A 180 48.71 24.63 33.77
C SER A 180 49.05 24.53 35.27
N GLN A 181 48.67 23.44 35.92
CA GLN A 181 49.00 23.19 37.33
C GLN A 181 50.51 23.01 37.50
N ILE A 182 51.14 22.17 36.68
CA ILE A 182 52.60 21.96 36.72
C ILE A 182 53.35 23.28 36.52
N GLN A 183 52.92 24.10 35.55
CA GLN A 183 53.54 25.41 35.32
C GLN A 183 53.38 26.35 36.52
N SER A 184 52.24 26.30 37.20
CA SER A 184 51.99 27.11 38.39
C SER A 184 52.84 26.65 39.57
N ASP A 185 52.91 25.33 39.79
CA ASP A 185 53.73 24.71 40.84
C ASP A 185 55.22 25.01 40.61
N ASP A 186 55.71 24.90 39.36
CA ASP A 186 57.09 25.23 38.99
C ASP A 186 57.41 26.71 39.24
N ALA A 187 56.48 27.61 38.93
CA ALA A 187 56.63 29.04 39.19
C ALA A 187 56.67 29.34 40.70
N GLU A 188 55.84 28.66 41.50
CA GLU A 188 55.87 28.77 42.95
C GLU A 188 57.18 28.23 43.53
N ILE A 189 57.62 27.04 43.09
CA ILE A 189 58.90 26.44 43.49
C ILE A 189 60.05 27.38 43.16
N ALA A 190 60.10 27.95 41.95
CA ALA A 190 61.13 28.91 41.57
C ALA A 190 61.14 30.16 42.48
N ARG A 191 59.95 30.66 42.84
CA ARG A 191 59.81 31.76 43.80
C ARG A 191 60.35 31.40 45.19
N TYR A 192 60.07 30.18 45.66
CA TYR A 192 60.60 29.70 46.95
C TYR A 192 62.12 29.49 46.90
N ILE A 193 62.65 28.89 45.84
CA ILE A 193 64.09 28.70 45.65
C ILE A 193 64.81 30.05 45.72
N GLU A 194 64.30 31.07 45.04
CA GLU A 194 64.93 32.39 45.07
C GLU A 194 64.84 33.05 46.46
N ALA A 195 63.72 32.89 47.17
CA ALA A 195 63.60 33.38 48.54
C ALA A 195 64.60 32.71 49.50
N VAL A 196 64.78 31.38 49.38
CA VAL A 196 65.77 30.62 50.13
C VAL A 196 67.18 31.10 49.78
N ARG A 197 67.48 31.24 48.49
CA ARG A 197 68.80 31.71 48.01
C ARG A 197 69.16 33.06 48.61
N ILE A 198 68.24 34.03 48.57
CA ILE A 198 68.43 35.36 49.13
C ILE A 198 68.70 35.28 50.64
N ARG A 199 67.92 34.50 51.38
CA ARG A 199 68.10 34.33 52.84
C ARG A 199 69.45 33.70 53.19
N VAL A 200 69.82 32.63 52.50
CA VAL A 200 71.10 31.94 52.72
C VAL A 200 72.26 32.87 52.37
N ALA A 201 72.18 33.59 51.24
CA ALA A 201 73.19 34.56 50.83
C ALA A 201 73.36 35.69 51.86
N ASN A 202 72.27 36.21 52.42
CA ASN A 202 72.32 37.23 53.48
C ASN A 202 72.90 36.70 54.80
N ALA A 203 72.71 35.41 55.09
CA ALA A 203 73.24 34.76 56.29
C ALA A 203 74.70 34.26 56.12
N PHE A 204 75.19 34.21 54.88
CA PHE A 204 76.53 33.71 54.56
C PHE A 204 77.60 34.72 54.96
N ILE A 205 78.55 34.27 55.78
CA ILE A 205 79.73 35.05 56.14
C ILE A 205 80.84 34.68 55.19
N TYR A 206 81.25 35.62 54.34
CA TYR A 206 82.33 35.43 53.38
C TYR A 206 83.67 35.30 54.11
N PRO A 207 84.28 34.09 54.10
CA PRO A 207 85.65 33.94 54.55
C PRO A 207 86.60 34.55 53.50
N ASP A 208 87.81 34.92 53.91
CA ASP A 208 88.86 35.39 53.00
C ASP A 208 89.42 34.19 52.21
N LEU A 209 88.67 33.77 51.18
CA LEU A 209 88.98 32.62 50.32
C LEU A 209 89.00 33.05 48.86
N GLU A 210 89.71 32.26 48.04
CA GLU A 210 89.70 32.41 46.59
C GLU A 210 88.27 32.30 46.03
N GLY A 211 87.96 33.14 45.03
CA GLY A 211 86.65 33.11 44.37
C GLY A 211 86.45 31.85 43.53
N GLY A 212 85.19 31.51 43.25
CA GLY A 212 84.82 30.40 42.36
C GLY A 212 84.53 29.06 43.03
N LEU A 213 84.53 28.99 44.37
CA LEU A 213 84.12 27.80 45.12
C LEU A 213 82.59 27.59 45.02
N ASN A 214 82.16 26.35 44.78
CA ASN A 214 80.76 25.94 44.80
C ASN A 214 80.59 24.62 45.57
N CYS A 215 79.50 24.46 46.33
CA CYS A 215 79.15 23.20 46.97
C CYS A 215 77.65 22.94 46.81
N THR A 216 77.26 21.67 46.80
CA THR A 216 75.86 21.24 46.71
C THR A 216 75.41 20.77 48.09
N LEU A 217 74.39 21.43 48.65
CA LEU A 217 73.84 21.11 49.97
C LEU A 217 72.48 20.41 49.85
N TYR A 218 72.28 19.35 50.64
CA TYR A 218 70.96 18.81 50.94
C TYR A 218 70.37 19.57 52.12
N VAL A 219 69.18 20.15 51.92
CA VAL A 219 68.46 20.88 52.96
C VAL A 219 67.10 20.23 53.16
N ARG A 220 66.77 19.91 54.42
CA ARG A 220 65.42 19.49 54.82
C ARG A 220 64.86 20.52 55.77
N MET A 221 63.67 21.00 55.43
CA MET A 221 62.90 21.95 56.23
C MET A 221 61.56 21.35 56.65
N ILE A 222 61.02 21.81 57.77
CA ILE A 222 59.68 21.45 58.22
C ILE A 222 58.67 22.55 57.87
N PRO A 223 57.36 22.23 57.85
CA PRO A 223 56.32 23.25 57.80
C PRO A 223 56.55 24.28 58.93
N GLY A 224 56.83 25.53 58.56
CA GLY A 224 57.29 26.58 59.48
C GLY A 224 58.59 27.28 59.05
N GLY A 225 59.34 26.69 58.10
CA GLY A 225 60.56 27.27 57.54
C GLY A 225 61.83 26.92 58.31
N ASP A 226 61.72 26.24 59.45
CA ASP A 226 62.87 25.78 60.23
C ASP A 226 63.63 24.66 59.49
N VAL A 227 64.96 24.76 59.49
CA VAL A 227 65.85 23.77 58.88
C VAL A 227 66.15 22.66 59.88
N VAL A 228 65.73 21.44 59.56
CA VAL A 228 66.00 20.25 60.39
C VAL A 228 67.27 19.51 59.98
N GLU A 229 67.69 19.64 58.72
CA GLU A 229 68.90 19.00 58.22
C GLU A 229 69.55 19.91 57.16
N ALA A 230 70.86 20.11 57.28
CA ALA A 230 71.70 20.71 56.26
C ALA A 230 73.01 19.93 56.23
N ARG A 231 73.32 19.32 55.08
CA ARG A 231 74.54 18.53 54.85
C ARG A 231 75.08 18.73 53.45
N VAL A 232 76.40 18.73 53.30
CA VAL A 232 77.08 18.74 51.99
C VAL A 232 76.89 17.40 51.29
N ILE A 233 76.43 17.43 50.03
CA ILE A 233 76.42 16.28 49.11
C ILE A 233 77.65 16.31 48.21
N GLU A 234 77.99 17.49 47.69
CA GLU A 234 79.16 17.71 46.83
C GLU A 234 80.00 18.83 47.43
N SER A 235 81.22 18.52 47.84
CA SER A 235 82.18 19.44 48.45
C SER A 235 82.77 20.39 47.42
N SER A 236 83.09 21.62 47.83
CA SER A 236 83.84 22.58 47.00
C SER A 236 85.33 22.28 46.90
N GLY A 237 85.82 21.22 47.56
CA GLY A 237 87.25 20.96 47.77
C GLY A 237 87.87 21.83 48.87
N ASN A 238 87.08 22.65 49.57
CA ASN A 238 87.51 23.48 50.70
C ASN A 238 86.56 23.32 51.88
N GLU A 239 87.00 22.60 52.91
CA GLU A 239 86.17 22.30 54.09
C GLU A 239 85.69 23.55 54.85
N SER A 240 86.47 24.64 54.84
CA SER A 240 86.09 25.89 55.50
C SER A 240 84.89 26.52 54.79
N PHE A 241 84.93 26.57 53.46
CA PHE A 241 83.81 27.04 52.64
C PHE A 241 82.56 26.18 52.84
N ASP A 242 82.71 24.85 52.75
CA ASP A 242 81.61 23.89 52.92
C ASP A 242 80.92 24.04 54.29
N ARG A 243 81.72 24.12 55.36
CA ARG A 243 81.21 24.30 56.73
C ARG A 243 80.48 25.64 56.89
N GLN A 244 80.99 26.70 56.28
CA GLN A 244 80.33 28.01 56.31
C GLN A 244 79.02 28.00 55.53
N ALA A 245 78.94 27.28 54.42
CA ALA A 245 77.71 27.11 53.66
C ALA A 245 76.64 26.35 54.47
N GLU A 246 77.00 25.25 55.13
CA GLU A 246 76.08 24.53 56.04
C GLU A 246 75.57 25.43 57.19
N ASN A 247 76.47 26.20 57.79
CA ASN A 247 76.14 27.12 58.88
C ASN A 247 75.21 28.26 58.41
N ALA A 248 75.45 28.80 57.22
CA ALA A 248 74.62 29.85 56.63
C ALA A 248 73.18 29.38 56.43
N VAL A 249 72.99 28.16 55.93
CA VAL A 249 71.65 27.56 55.77
C VAL A 249 70.94 27.43 57.12
N ARG A 250 71.63 26.95 58.16
CA ARG A 250 71.03 26.81 59.51
C ARG A 250 70.69 28.16 60.14
N ARG A 251 71.51 29.19 59.91
CA ARG A 251 71.29 30.55 60.42
C ARG A 251 70.21 31.31 59.67
N ALA A 252 69.97 30.95 58.42
CA ALA A 252 68.94 31.55 57.58
C ALA A 252 67.51 31.12 57.97
N ALA A 253 67.36 30.11 58.83
CA ALA A 253 66.07 29.67 59.34
C ALA A 253 65.36 30.80 60.14
N PRO A 254 64.04 31.01 59.95
CA PRO A 254 63.17 30.29 59.02
C PRO A 254 63.31 30.75 57.57
N LEU A 255 63.39 29.77 56.65
CA LEU A 255 63.56 29.94 55.21
C LEU A 255 62.28 30.33 54.47
#